data_AF-A0A534X6B2-F1
#
_entry.id   AF-A0A534X6B2-F1
#
_cell.length_a   1.000
_cell.length_b   1.000
_cell.length_c   1.000
_cell.angle_alpha   90.00
_cell.angle_beta   90.00
_cell.angle_gamma   90.00
#
_symmetry.space_group_name_H-M   'P 1'
#
loop_
_entity.id
_entity.type
_entity.pdbx_description
1 polymer ?
#
loop_
_entity_poly.entity_id
_entity_poly.type
_entity_poly.pdbx_seq_one_letter_code
_entity_poly.pdbx_strand_id
1 'polypeptide(L)'
;MILDDETFGELVGHLGRVSEAILKTARHVAALSNDASSEEDWAGTFDKLMAVVLEMIVIDRIVGALLAANCEETTSLQAPAEKKPALLSS
;
A
#
# COMPACT_ATOMS: atom_id res chain seq x y z
N MET A 1 3.14 10.54 14.80
CA MET A 1 2.15 10.23 13.74
C MET A 1 2.54 10.99 12.48
N ILE A 2 2.87 10.24 11.43
CA ILE A 2 3.33 10.73 10.12
C ILE A 2 2.14 10.93 9.15
N LEU A 3 1.05 10.17 9.31
CA LEU A 3 -0.25 10.28 8.61
C LEU A 3 -1.39 9.92 9.57
N ASP A 4 -2.57 10.51 9.49
CA ASP A 4 -3.73 10.08 10.29
C ASP A 4 -4.37 8.79 9.75
N ASP A 5 -4.99 8.04 10.65
CA ASP A 5 -5.55 6.71 10.36
C ASP A 5 -6.64 6.75 9.27
N GLU A 6 -7.39 7.84 9.19
CA GLU A 6 -8.45 8.04 8.20
C GLU A 6 -7.85 8.22 6.80
N THR A 7 -6.95 9.20 6.63
CA THR A 7 -6.24 9.47 5.38
C THR A 7 -5.44 8.25 4.91
N PHE A 8 -4.85 7.51 5.85
CA PHE A 8 -4.11 6.30 5.56
C PHE A 8 -5.02 5.16 5.08
N GLY A 9 -6.14 4.92 5.77
CA GLY A 9 -7.12 3.91 5.39
C GLY A 9 -7.72 4.17 4.00
N GLU A 10 -7.97 5.45 3.68
CA GLU A 10 -8.39 5.87 2.34
C GLU A 10 -7.33 5.52 1.29
N LEU A 11 -6.05 5.85 1.54
CA LEU A 11 -4.96 5.57 0.60
C LEU A 11 -4.82 4.07 0.30
N VAL A 12 -4.83 3.22 1.32
CA VAL A 12 -4.78 1.76 1.16
C VAL A 12 -5.99 1.27 0.34
N GLY A 13 -7.18 1.78 0.65
CA GLY A 13 -8.39 1.44 -0.09
C GLY A 13 -8.32 1.83 -1.57
N HIS A 14 -7.80 3.02 -1.88
CA HIS A 14 -7.58 3.48 -3.26
C HIS A 14 -6.57 2.61 -3.99
N LEU A 15 -5.46 2.26 -3.34
CA LEU A 15 -4.42 1.43 -3.95
C LEU A 15 -4.92 0.02 -4.27
N GLY A 16 -5.67 -0.61 -3.35
CA GLY A 16 -6.29 -1.91 -3.56
C GLY A 16 -7.26 -1.91 -4.75
N ARG A 17 -8.11 -0.88 -4.87
CA ARG A 17 -9.06 -0.73 -6.00
C ARG A 17 -8.34 -0.57 -7.34
N VAL A 18 -7.29 0.26 -7.38
CA VAL A 18 -6.51 0.46 -8.61
C VAL A 18 -5.80 -0.84 -8.99
N SER A 19 -5.27 -1.60 -8.03
CA SER A 19 -4.57 -2.87 -8.28
C SER A 19 -5.50 -3.90 -8.93
N GLU A 20 -6.70 -4.04 -8.37
CA GLU A 20 -7.72 -4.95 -8.89
C GLU A 20 -8.18 -4.55 -10.31
N ALA A 21 -8.37 -3.25 -10.56
CA ALA A 21 -8.76 -2.74 -11.86
C ALA A 21 -7.69 -3.04 -12.93
N ILE A 22 -6.42 -2.81 -12.63
CA ILE A 22 -5.32 -3.10 -13.56
C ILE A 22 -5.23 -4.61 -13.83
N LEU A 23 -5.36 -5.45 -12.81
CA LEU A 23 -5.31 -6.91 -12.98
C LEU A 23 -6.48 -7.44 -13.82
N LYS A 24 -7.67 -6.84 -13.69
CA LYS A 24 -8.83 -7.15 -14.56
C LYS A 24 -8.54 -6.76 -16.02
N THR A 25 -7.99 -5.57 -16.24
CA THR A 25 -7.60 -5.11 -17.57
C THR A 25 -6.53 -6.01 -18.19
N ALA A 26 -5.52 -6.42 -17.42
CA ALA A 26 -4.47 -7.30 -17.91
C ALA A 26 -5.02 -8.66 -18.38
N ARG A 27 -5.93 -9.24 -17.60
CA ARG A 27 -6.62 -10.49 -18.00
C ARG A 27 -7.46 -10.31 -19.24
N HIS A 28 -8.13 -9.16 -19.39
CA HIS A 28 -8.92 -8.88 -20.59
C HIS A 28 -8.03 -8.72 -21.82
N VAL A 29 -6.92 -7.99 -21.71
CA VAL A 29 -5.92 -7.82 -22.78
C VAL A 29 -5.30 -9.17 -23.15
N ALA A 30 -4.95 -10.02 -22.18
CA ALA A 30 -4.43 -11.36 -22.46
C ALA A 30 -5.44 -12.27 -23.18
N ALA A 31 -6.73 -12.14 -22.87
CA ALA A 31 -7.78 -12.87 -23.57
C ALA A 31 -7.93 -12.39 -25.03
N LEU A 32 -7.82 -11.08 -25.26
CA LEU A 32 -7.86 -10.49 -26.61
C LEU A 32 -6.59 -10.79 -27.42
N SER A 33 -5.41 -10.81 -26.79
CA SER A 33 -4.14 -11.11 -27.49
C SER A 33 -4.07 -12.56 -27.98
N ASN A 34 -4.86 -13.45 -27.39
CA ASN A 34 -4.98 -14.84 -27.83
C ASN A 34 -5.90 -14.99 -29.06
N ASP A 35 -6.62 -13.93 -29.45
CA ASP A 35 -7.32 -13.84 -30.72
C ASP A 35 -6.30 -13.42 -31.80
N ALA A 36 -5.82 -14.39 -32.58
CA ALA A 36 -4.70 -14.27 -33.53
C ALA A 36 -4.97 -13.32 -34.72
N SER A 37 -6.05 -12.55 -34.68
CA SER A 37 -6.57 -11.72 -35.75
C SER A 37 -6.12 -10.25 -35.70
N SER A 38 -5.43 -9.81 -34.65
CA SER A 38 -4.98 -8.42 -34.51
C SER A 38 -3.46 -8.27 -34.69
N GLU A 39 -3.04 -7.40 -35.62
CA GLU A 39 -1.63 -7.06 -35.91
C GLU A 39 -0.99 -6.12 -34.86
N GLU A 40 -1.72 -5.75 -33.79
CA GLU A 40 -1.20 -4.89 -32.72
C GLU A 40 -0.35 -5.70 -31.73
N ASP A 41 0.80 -5.13 -31.31
CA ASP A 41 1.73 -5.74 -30.35
C ASP A 41 1.15 -5.75 -28.93
N TRP A 42 0.16 -6.62 -28.72
CA TRP A 42 -0.54 -6.81 -27.46
C TRP A 42 0.34 -7.48 -26.41
N ALA A 43 1.30 -8.30 -26.83
CA ALA A 43 2.28 -8.90 -25.93
C ALA A 43 3.11 -7.82 -25.23
N GLY A 44 3.67 -6.87 -25.98
CA GLY A 44 4.41 -5.74 -25.41
C GLY A 44 3.54 -4.79 -24.57
N THR A 45 2.24 -4.70 -24.86
CA THR A 45 1.28 -3.93 -24.06
C THR A 45 0.94 -4.62 -22.73
N PHE A 46 0.78 -5.95 -22.75
CA PHE A 46 0.55 -6.75 -21.55
C PHE A 46 1.75 -6.71 -20.61
N ASP A 47 2.97 -6.81 -21.14
CA ASP A 47 4.21 -6.74 -20.33
C ASP A 47 4.32 -5.40 -19.61
N LYS A 48 4.01 -4.29 -20.29
CA LYS A 48 3.98 -2.95 -19.67
C LYS A 48 2.92 -2.86 -18.58
N LEU A 49 1.75 -3.44 -18.79
CA LEU A 49 0.69 -3.45 -17.80
C LEU A 49 1.06 -4.28 -16.57
N MET A 50 1.73 -5.41 -16.78
CA MET A 50 2.28 -6.23 -15.69
C MET A 50 3.35 -5.50 -14.89
N ALA A 51 4.20 -4.69 -15.52
CA ALA A 51 5.15 -3.85 -14.81
C ALA A 51 4.44 -2.85 -13.87
N VAL A 52 3.33 -2.23 -14.32
CA VAL A 52 2.54 -1.32 -13.47
C VAL A 52 1.93 -2.04 -12.27
N VAL A 53 1.45 -3.28 -12.45
CA VAL A 53 0.95 -4.10 -11.32
C VAL A 53 2.04 -4.33 -10.28
N LEU A 54 3.25 -4.65 -10.71
CA LEU A 54 4.38 -4.91 -9.80
C LEU A 54 4.77 -3.66 -9.02
N GLU A 55 4.85 -2.50 -9.67
CA GLU A 55 5.11 -1.22 -9.01
C GLU A 55 4.04 -0.90 -7.96
N MET A 56 2.77 -1.17 -8.26
CA MET A 56 1.69 -0.96 -7.28
C MET A 56 1.78 -1.89 -6.07
N ILE A 57 2.21 -3.13 -6.24
CA ILE A 57 2.45 -4.05 -5.13
C ILE A 57 3.58 -3.52 -4.24
N VAL A 58 4.63 -2.95 -4.83
CA VAL A 58 5.71 -2.32 -4.07
C VAL A 58 5.20 -1.11 -3.28
N ILE A 59 4.40 -0.25 -3.90
CA ILE A 59 3.77 0.89 -3.22
C ILE A 59 2.91 0.41 -2.04
N ASP A 60 2.14 -0.67 -2.19
CA ASP A 60 1.30 -1.23 -1.13
C ASP A 60 2.12 -1.71 0.06
N ARG A 61 3.25 -2.37 -0.20
CA ARG A 61 4.18 -2.80 0.85
C ARG A 61 4.82 -1.61 1.58
N ILE A 62 5.17 -0.54 0.86
CA ILE A 62 5.72 0.68 1.47
C ILE A 62 4.67 1.34 2.37
N VAL A 63 3.43 1.45 1.89
CA VAL A 63 2.31 1.99 2.66
C VAL A 63 2.06 1.14 3.90
N GLY A 64 2.05 -0.19 3.79
CA GLY A 64 1.94 -1.09 4.95
C GLY A 64 3.09 -0.97 5.95
N ALA A 65 4.33 -0.77 5.49
CA ALA A 65 5.47 -0.52 6.37
C ALA A 65 5.37 0.83 7.09
N LEU A 66 4.89 1.87 6.40
CA LEU A 66 4.61 3.16 6.99
C LEU A 66 3.52 3.04 8.08
N LEU A 67 2.48 2.23 7.87
CA LEU A 67 1.47 1.96 8.90
C LEU A 67 2.08 1.38 10.18
N ALA A 68 2.90 0.33 10.01
CA ALA A 68 3.53 -0.34 11.14
C ALA A 68 4.39 0.63 11.96
N ALA A 69 5.19 1.46 11.28
CA ALA A 69 5.98 2.50 11.92
C ALA A 69 5.12 3.56 12.62
N ASN A 70 3.98 3.94 12.02
CA ASN A 70 3.03 4.88 12.61
C ASN A 70 2.43 4.35 13.92
N CYS A 71 2.08 3.06 13.97
CA CYS A 71 1.57 2.38 15.16
C CYS A 71 2.63 2.29 16.28
N GLU A 72 3.88 1.97 15.95
CA GLU A 72 4.97 1.89 16.94
C GLU A 72 5.23 3.24 17.64
N GLU A 73 5.15 4.35 16.90
CA GLU A 73 5.31 5.70 17.45
C GLU A 73 4.22 6.06 18.49
N THR A 74 2.97 5.68 18.23
CA THR A 74 1.85 5.93 19.16
C THR A 74 1.95 5.09 20.44
N THR A 75 2.46 3.87 20.33
CA THR A 75 2.61 2.95 21.45
C THR A 75 3.75 3.36 22.38
N SER A 76 4.83 3.92 21.83
CA SER A 76 6.00 4.36 22.60
C SER A 76 5.75 5.62 23.46
N LEU A 77 4.76 6.44 23.09
CA LEU A 77 4.36 7.65 23.84
C LEU A 77 3.39 7.38 25.00
N GLN A 78 2.94 6.13 25.18
CA GLN A 78 2.00 5.72 26.25
C GLN A 78 2.65 5.02 27.45
N ALA A 79 3.98 5.08 27.60
CA ALA A 79 4.62 4.65 28.84
C ALA A 79 4.14 5.55 30.00
N PRO A 80 3.52 5.00 31.07
CA PRO A 80 3.00 5.82 32.14
C PRO A 80 4.15 6.52 32.87
N ALA A 81 4.06 7.84 32.98
CA ALA A 81 4.92 8.65 33.84
C ALA A 81 4.83 8.10 35.27
N GLU A 82 5.78 7.27 35.67
CA GLU A 82 5.93 6.85 37.05
C GLU A 82 6.13 8.11 37.91
N LYS A 83 5.13 8.38 38.74
CA LYS A 83 5.16 9.40 39.78
C LYS A 83 6.42 9.23 40.61
N LYS A 84 7.34 10.19 40.50
CA LYS A 84 8.41 10.42 41.46
C LYS A 84 7.76 10.75 42.82
N PRO A 85 7.92 9.93 43.89
CA PRO A 85 7.51 10.39 45.20
C PRO A 85 8.53 11.43 45.67
N ALA A 86 7.99 12.53 46.15
CA ALA A 86 8.74 13.67 46.67
C ALA A 86 9.70 13.24 47.78
N LEU A 87 10.89 13.85 47.74
CA LEU A 87 11.80 13.95 48.86
C LEU A 87 11.05 14.43 50.10
N LEU A 88 11.00 13.60 51.14
CA LEU A 88 10.83 14.09 52.51
C LEU A 88 12.18 13.93 53.21
N SER A 89 12.84 15.08 53.30
CA SER A 89 13.91 15.39 54.23
C SER A 89 13.41 15.34 55.68
N SER A 90 14.35 15.00 56.57
CA SER A 90 14.36 15.10 58.04
C SER A 90 13.94 13.84 58.81
#